data_AF-J3F536-F1
#
_entry.id   AF-J3F536-F1
#
_cell.length_a   1.000
_cell.length_b   1.000
_cell.length_c   1.000
_cell.angle_alpha   90.00
_cell.angle_beta   90.00
_cell.angle_gamma   90.00
#
_symmetry.space_group_name_H-M   'P 1'
#
loop_
_entity.id
_entity.type
_entity.pdbx_description
1 polymer ?
#
loop_
_entity_poly.entity_id
_entity_poly.type
_entity_poly.pdbx_seq_one_letter_code
_entity_poly.pdbx_strand_id
1 'polypeptide(L)' 'MRRRGEQKPSEPVPARLVVQCGVHEGVLRTGGRLAAQLLAAQGALLEYREERGGHDYAWWRHGLSWGLDVHEQDLPYCP' A
#
# COMPACT_ATOMS: atom_id res chain seq x y z
N MET A 1 10.80 -24.17 12.61
CA MET A 1 11.22 -23.80 11.24
C MET A 1 10.05 -24.09 10.31
N ARG A 2 9.23 -23.10 9.94
CA ARG A 2 8.08 -23.36 9.03
C ARG A 2 8.62 -23.40 7.59
N ARG A 3 8.33 -24.49 6.86
CA ARG A 3 8.59 -24.58 5.41
C ARG A 3 7.88 -23.42 4.73
N ARG A 4 8.64 -22.57 4.04
CA ARG A 4 8.10 -21.62 3.06
C ARG A 4 7.49 -22.49 1.96
N GLY A 5 6.16 -22.64 1.98
CA GLY A 5 5.46 -23.33 0.90
C GLY A 5 5.81 -22.64 -0.42
N GLU A 6 6.06 -23.43 -1.46
CA GLU A 6 6.25 -22.92 -2.81
C GLU A 6 5.00 -22.12 -3.20
N GLN A 7 5.11 -20.79 -3.15
CA GLN A 7 4.09 -19.89 -3.66
C GLN A 7 4.18 -19.95 -5.19
N LYS A 8 3.18 -20.58 -5.81
CA LYS A 8 2.97 -20.44 -7.25
C LYS A 8 2.83 -18.94 -7.58
N PRO A 9 3.40 -18.47 -8.70
CA PRO A 9 3.21 -17.09 -9.12
C PRO A 9 1.70 -16.81 -9.25
N SER A 10 1.21 -15.81 -8.52
CA SER A 10 -0.16 -15.31 -8.71
C SER A 10 -0.26 -14.61 -10.07
N GLU A 11 -1.46 -14.62 -10.66
CA GLU A 11 -1.73 -13.77 -11.81
C GLU A 11 -1.48 -12.30 -11.44
N PRO A 12 -0.95 -11.47 -12.36
CA PRO A 12 -0.75 -10.05 -12.11
C PRO A 12 -2.05 -9.39 -11.66
N VAL A 13 -1.97 -8.50 -10.67
CA VAL A 13 -3.14 -7.79 -10.13
C VAL A 13 -3.12 -6.35 -10.65
N PRO A 14 -3.82 -6.03 -11.75
CA PRO A 14 -3.94 -4.66 -12.26
C PRO A 14 -4.92 -3.87 -11.39
N ALA A 15 -4.54 -3.61 -10.14
CA ALA A 15 -5.30 -2.79 -9.20
C ALA A 15 -4.48 -1.56 -8.82
N ARG A 16 -5.16 -0.43 -8.66
CA ARG A 16 -4.62 0.71 -7.91
C ARG A 16 -4.53 0.30 -6.44
N LEU A 17 -3.36 0.44 -5.84
CA LEU A 17 -3.15 0.19 -4.42
C LEU A 17 -2.42 1.38 -3.81
N VAL A 18 -2.80 1.70 -2.57
CA VAL A 18 -2.16 2.75 -1.78
C VAL A 18 -1.66 2.14 -0.49
N VAL A 19 -0.38 2.33 -0.18
CA VAL A 19 0.25 1.86 1.05
C VAL A 19 0.81 3.07 1.80
N GLN A 20 0.23 3.36 2.96
CA GLN A 20 0.67 4.42 3.85
C GLN A 20 1.21 3.82 5.16
N CYS A 21 2.30 4.39 5.67
CA CYS A 21 2.88 3.98 6.95
C CYS A 21 3.48 5.17 7.70
N GLY A 22 3.45 5.15 9.03
CA GLY A 22 4.11 6.16 9.85
C GLY A 22 5.61 5.89 10.00
N VAL A 23 6.43 6.94 9.95
CA VAL A 23 7.89 6.81 10.16
C VAL A 23 8.26 6.31 11.56
N HIS A 24 7.37 6.48 12.55
CA HIS A 24 7.55 6.00 13.92
C HIS A 24 7.08 4.54 14.12
N GLU A 25 6.65 3.86 13.07
CA GLU A 25 6.09 2.49 13.15
C GLU A 25 7.12 1.38 12.89
N GLY A 26 8.42 1.63 13.11
CA GLY A 26 9.49 0.63 13.17
C GLY A 26 9.37 -0.55 12.19
N VAL A 27 8.99 -1.72 12.71
CA VAL A 27 8.83 -2.97 11.94
C VAL A 27 7.74 -2.85 10.85
N LEU A 28 6.64 -2.15 11.13
CA LEU A 28 5.56 -1.94 10.16
C LEU A 28 6.03 -1.09 8.99
N ARG A 29 6.92 -0.12 9.21
CA ARG A 29 7.53 0.66 8.12
C ARG A 29 8.31 -0.23 7.17
N THR A 30 9.17 -1.09 7.70
CA THR A 30 9.92 -2.06 6.88
C THR A 30 8.99 -3.04 6.16
N GLY A 31 7.96 -3.54 6.85
CA GLY A 31 6.95 -4.41 6.26
C GLY A 31 6.15 -3.74 5.15
N GLY A 32 5.74 -2.48 5.35
CA GLY A 32 5.01 -1.68 4.38
C GLY A 32 5.83 -1.43 3.11
N ARG A 33 7.12 -1.11 3.25
CA ARG A 33 8.03 -0.98 2.10
C ARG A 33 8.17 -2.28 1.32
N LEU A 34 8.34 -3.40 2.02
CA LEU A 34 8.48 -4.71 1.38
C LEU A 34 7.18 -5.10 0.66
N ALA A 35 6.02 -4.91 1.31
CA ALA A 35 4.73 -5.18 0.72
C ALA A 35 4.51 -4.34 -0.54
N ALA A 36 4.80 -3.03 -0.47
CA ALA A 36 4.78 -2.12 -1.61
C ALA A 36 5.63 -2.65 -2.78
N GLN A 37 6.91 -2.97 -2.53
CA GLN A 37 7.80 -3.49 -3.57
C GLN A 37 7.27 -4.79 -4.21
N LEU A 38 6.75 -5.71 -3.40
CA LEU A 38 6.19 -6.97 -3.89
C LEU A 38 4.92 -6.75 -4.72
N LEU A 39 4.03 -5.85 -4.30
CA LEU A 39 2.80 -5.53 -5.03
C LEU A 39 3.09 -4.86 -6.38
N ALA A 40 4.02 -3.90 -6.41
CA ALA A 40 4.46 -3.29 -7.66
C ALA A 40 5.09 -4.32 -8.61
N ALA A 41 5.89 -5.26 -8.09
CA ALA A 41 6.46 -6.35 -8.88
C ALA A 41 5.41 -7.34 -9.42
N GLN A 42 4.19 -7.37 -8.84
CA GLN A 42 3.04 -8.14 -9.35
C GLN A 42 2.17 -7.34 -10.32
N GLY A 43 2.60 -6.15 -10.75
CA GLY A 43 1.88 -5.32 -11.73
C GLY A 43 0.80 -4.43 -11.14
N ALA A 44 0.74 -4.29 -9.81
CA ALA A 44 -0.15 -3.30 -9.20
C ALA A 44 0.31 -1.88 -9.50
N LEU A 45 -0.65 -0.99 -9.72
CA LEU A 45 -0.41 0.44 -9.84
C LEU A 45 -0.33 1.02 -8.42
N LEU A 46 0.87 1.28 -7.93
CA LEU A 46 1.11 1.48 -6.51
C LEU A 46 1.50 2.92 -6.18
N GLU A 47 0.84 3.49 -5.16
CA GLU A 47 1.32 4.67 -4.45
C GLU A 47 1.77 4.31 -3.03
N TYR A 48 2.99 4.71 -2.67
CA TYR A 48 3.56 4.47 -1.35
C TYR A 48 3.93 5.79 -0.68
N ARG A 49 3.49 5.99 0.56
CA ARG A 49 3.79 7.21 1.32
C ARG A 49 4.14 6.92 2.77
N GLU A 50 5.15 7.62 3.27
CA GLU A 50 5.46 7.68 4.69
C GLU A 50 4.99 9.00 5.28
N GLU A 51 4.33 8.94 6.44
CA GLU A 51 3.92 10.13 7.18
C GLU A 51 4.78 10.33 8.42
N ARG A 52 5.01 11.60 8.80
CA ARG A 52 5.67 11.95 10.07
C ARG A 52 4.74 11.73 11.26
N GLY A 53 4.36 10.48 11.45
CA GLY A 53 3.38 9.99 12.40
C GLY A 53 3.66 8.54 12.78
N GLY A 54 2.71 7.93 13.48
CA GLY A 54 2.80 6.56 13.98
C GLY A 54 1.44 5.89 14.03
N HIS A 55 1.33 4.90 14.92
CA HIS A 55 0.14 4.07 15.11
C HIS A 55 -0.99 4.84 15.82
N ASP A 56 -1.54 5.85 15.14
CA ASP A 56 -2.53 6.79 15.67
C ASP A 56 -3.62 7.06 14.63
N TYR A 57 -4.86 7.13 15.09
CA TYR A 57 -6.05 7.34 14.26
C TYR A 57 -5.98 8.63 13.42
N ALA A 58 -5.37 9.69 13.93
CA ALA A 58 -5.24 10.95 13.20
C ALA A 58 -4.44 10.78 11.89
N TRP A 59 -3.47 9.86 11.87
CA TRP A 59 -2.71 9.53 10.67
C TRP A 59 -3.46 8.56 9.76
N TRP A 60 -4.17 7.59 10.32
CA TRP A 60 -4.96 6.65 9.52
C TRP A 60 -6.11 7.32 8.79
N ARG A 61 -6.86 8.21 9.46
CA ARG A 61 -7.96 8.94 8.79
C ARG A 61 -7.44 9.80 7.64
N HIS A 62 -6.27 10.41 7.81
CA HIS A 62 -5.63 11.23 6.79
C HIS A 62 -5.19 10.36 5.60
N GLY A 63 -4.52 9.23 5.88
CA GLY A 63 -4.13 8.28 4.85
C GLY A 63 -5.30 7.65 4.11
N LEU A 64 -6.42 7.37 4.79
CA LEU A 64 -7.64 6.86 4.17
C LEU A 64 -8.24 7.89 3.20
N SER A 65 -8.38 9.14 3.63
CA SER A 65 -8.89 10.22 2.77
C SER A 65 -8.00 10.38 1.53
N TRP A 66 -6.70 10.49 1.72
CA TRP A 66 -5.73 10.60 0.62
C TRP A 66 -5.77 9.38 -0.31
N GLY A 67 -5.91 8.17 0.24
CA GLY A 67 -6.01 6.94 -0.55
C GLY A 67 -7.23 6.94 -1.47
N LEU A 68 -8.37 7.44 -0.99
CA LEU A 68 -9.57 7.62 -1.81
C LEU A 68 -9.34 8.66 -2.93
N ASP A 69 -8.71 9.79 -2.64
CA ASP A 69 -8.37 10.80 -3.65
C ASP A 69 -7.49 10.22 -4.78
N VAL A 70 -6.52 9.35 -4.42
CA VAL A 70 -5.69 8.64 -5.40
C VAL A 70 -6.52 7.69 -6.26
N HIS A 71 -7.48 6.97 -5.67
CA HIS A 71 -8.36 6.08 -6.42
C HIS A 71 -9.28 6.83 -7.39
N GLU A 72 -9.75 8.02 -7.01
CA GLU A 72 -10.63 8.83 -7.86
C GLU A 72 -9.94 9.34 -9.13
N GLN A 73 -8.61 9.49 -9.13
CA GLN A 73 -7.85 9.93 -10.31
C GLN A 73 -7.92 8.95 -11.50
N ASP A 74 -8.14 7.66 -11.21
CA ASP A 74 -8.25 6.63 -12.24
C ASP A 74 -9.70 6.39 -12.68
N LEU A 75 -10.68 7.02 -12.04
CA LEU A 75 -12.07 6.89 -12.44
C LEU A 75 -12.32 7.67 -13.73
N PRO A 76 -13.05 7.10 -14.70
CA PRO A 76 -13.45 7.84 -15.87
C PRO A 76 -14.32 9.03 -15.44
N TYR A 77 -13.99 10.22 -15.93
CA TYR A 77 -14.82 11.40 -15.74
C TYR A 77 -16.22 11.12 -16.29
N CYS A 78 -17.24 11.14 -15.44
CA CYS A 78 -18.63 11.08 -15.84
C CYS A 78 -19.14 12.54 -15.93
N PRO A 79 -19.41 13.07 -17.14
CA PRO A 79 -19.81 14.46 -17.35
C PRO A 79 -21.21 14.78 -16.83
#